data_AF-A0A4P6PYW5-F1
#
_entry.id   AF-A0A4P6PYW5-F1
#
_cell.length_a   1.000
_cell.length_b   1.000
_cell.length_c   1.000
_cell.angle_alpha   90.00
_cell.angle_beta   90.00
_cell.angle_gamma   90.00
#
_symmetry.space_group_name_H-M   'P 1'
#
loop_
_entity.id
_entity.type
_entity.pdbx_description
1 polymer ?
#
loop_
_entity_poly.entity_id
_entity_poly.type
_entity_poly.pdbx_seq_one_letter_code
_entity_poly.pdbx_strand_id
1 'polypeptide(L)'
;MDRRCEQCPTPLPTMARRHARYCSARCRQVASRARRRAAAAALPRALVERDRWVRHSPTKVPLTTTGRPASSTDATTWSTYATAATSRVGAGLGLVLDGDGLVCLDLDHCLTPDGHARSWAQPLLDQLPATYIEVSPSGDGLHVWGYGDLAHGRRLVYGAGTVEVYGAGRYITVTHRPWHRAPSQLADLSAVLAELL
;
A
#
# COMPACT_ATOMS: atom_id res chain seq x y z
N MET A 1 0.50 17.38 33.98
CA MET A 1 1.34 17.11 32.79
C MET A 1 0.68 17.79 31.61
N ASP A 2 1.26 18.89 31.13
CA ASP A 2 0.69 19.67 30.03
C ASP A 2 0.77 18.87 28.73
N ARG A 3 -0.38 18.38 28.26
CA ARG A 3 -0.47 17.68 26.98
C ARG A 3 -0.16 18.68 25.86
N ARG A 4 0.84 18.38 25.03
CA ARG A 4 1.28 19.24 23.93
C ARG A 4 0.65 18.84 22.60
N CYS A 5 0.55 19.80 21.70
CA CYS A 5 0.15 19.58 20.32
C CYS A 5 1.22 18.76 19.58
N GLU A 6 0.82 17.77 18.79
CA GLU A 6 1.74 16.97 17.97
C GLU A 6 2.32 17.74 16.76
N GLN A 7 1.77 18.92 16.42
CA GLN A 7 2.15 19.69 15.23
C GLN A 7 2.94 20.97 15.55
N CYS A 8 2.88 21.49 16.78
CA CYS A 8 3.58 22.70 17.18
C CYS A 8 3.88 22.70 18.69
N PRO A 9 4.75 23.59 19.19
CA PRO A 9 5.12 23.60 20.60
C PRO A 9 3.98 23.98 21.58
N THR A 10 2.85 24.50 21.08
CA THR A 10 1.74 24.99 21.89
C THR A 10 1.08 23.87 22.72
N PRO A 11 0.75 24.10 24.00
CA PRO A 11 -0.08 23.19 24.78
C PRO A 11 -1.46 22.97 24.15
N LEU A 12 -2.08 21.83 24.43
CA LEU A 12 -3.49 21.63 24.08
C LEU A 12 -4.37 22.54 24.95
N PRO A 13 -5.49 23.06 24.42
CA PRO A 13 -6.44 23.85 25.21
C PRO A 13 -6.86 23.14 26.49
N THR A 14 -7.06 23.87 27.58
CA THR A 14 -7.48 23.30 28.88
C THR A 14 -8.76 22.47 28.76
N MET A 15 -9.69 22.91 27.89
CA MET A 15 -10.95 22.22 27.58
C MET A 15 -10.84 21.15 26.48
N ALA A 16 -9.62 20.79 26.04
CA ALA A 16 -9.44 19.81 24.98
C ALA A 16 -9.78 18.39 25.47
N ARG A 17 -10.52 17.65 24.63
CA ARG A 17 -10.87 16.24 24.90
C ARG A 17 -9.63 15.41 25.24
N ARG A 18 -9.81 14.36 26.05
CA ARG A 18 -8.72 13.44 26.46
C ARG A 18 -7.92 12.86 25.28
N HIS A 19 -8.57 12.65 24.13
CA HIS A 19 -7.94 12.12 22.91
C HIS A 19 -7.48 13.21 21.91
N ALA A 20 -7.61 14.50 22.24
CA ALA A 20 -7.15 15.57 21.37
C ALA A 20 -5.63 15.48 21.14
N ARG A 21 -5.22 15.57 19.87
CA ARG A 21 -3.81 15.51 19.46
C ARG A 21 -3.24 16.85 18.99
N TYR A 22 -4.12 17.81 18.68
CA TYR A 22 -3.75 19.08 18.08
C TYR A 22 -4.43 20.25 18.79
N CYS A 23 -3.71 21.36 18.95
CA CYS A 23 -4.20 22.56 19.66
C CYS A 23 -5.30 23.32 18.92
N SER A 24 -5.42 23.13 17.60
CA SER A 24 -6.37 23.87 16.76
C SER A 24 -6.77 23.07 15.51
N ALA A 25 -7.87 23.50 14.88
CA ALA A 25 -8.28 22.99 13.56
C ALA A 25 -7.19 23.21 12.49
N ARG A 26 -6.50 24.36 12.54
CA ARG A 26 -5.36 24.66 11.66
C ARG A 26 -4.22 23.65 11.84
N CYS A 27 -3.79 23.38 13.08
CA CYS A 27 -2.75 22.38 13.33
C CYS A 27 -3.16 20.98 12.88
N ARG A 28 -4.42 20.58 13.09
CA ARG A 28 -4.97 19.32 12.57
C ARG A 28 -4.93 19.26 11.04
N GLN A 29 -5.31 20.35 10.36
CA GLN A 29 -5.30 20.45 8.91
C GLN A 29 -3.89 20.42 8.33
N VAL A 30 -2.93 21.12 8.95
CA VAL A 30 -1.51 21.08 8.56
C VAL A 30 -0.95 19.68 8.72
N ALA A 31 -1.14 19.04 9.87
CA ALA A 31 -0.73 17.65 10.10
C ALA A 31 -1.41 16.66 9.12
N SER A 32 -2.67 16.90 8.75
CA SER A 32 -3.38 16.12 7.73
C SER A 32 -2.82 16.34 6.33
N ARG A 33 -2.48 17.57 5.95
CA ARG A 33 -1.88 17.89 4.65
C ARG A 33 -0.45 17.36 4.55
N ALA A 34 0.34 17.45 5.62
CA ALA A 34 1.68 16.87 5.69
C ALA A 34 1.62 15.34 5.56
N ARG A 35 0.70 14.67 6.26
CA ARG A 35 0.45 13.22 6.09
C ARG A 35 0.02 12.86 4.67
N ARG A 36 -0.89 13.65 4.07
CA ARG A 36 -1.31 13.45 2.66
C ARG A 36 -0.18 13.70 1.66
N ARG A 37 0.67 14.70 1.90
CA ARG A 37 1.83 15.01 1.06
C ARG A 37 2.92 13.95 1.19
N ALA A 38 3.15 13.44 2.40
CA ALA A 38 4.01 12.28 2.64
C ALA A 38 3.46 11.03 1.94
N ALA A 39 2.14 10.79 2.00
CA ALA A 39 1.47 9.70 1.28
C ALA A 39 1.47 9.86 -0.26
N ALA A 40 1.51 11.09 -0.76
CA ALA A 40 1.64 11.37 -2.19
C ALA A 40 3.09 11.29 -2.69
N ALA A 41 4.07 11.66 -1.85
CA ALA A 41 5.49 11.45 -2.10
C ALA A 41 5.93 9.99 -1.86
N ALA A 42 5.03 9.13 -1.38
CA ALA A 42 5.34 7.78 -0.92
C ALA A 42 5.31 6.70 -2.01
N LEU A 43 4.52 6.86 -3.08
CA LEU A 43 4.51 5.85 -4.13
C LEU A 43 5.76 5.95 -5.02
N PRO A 44 6.38 4.82 -5.37
CA PRO A 44 7.38 4.79 -6.43
C PRO A 44 6.83 5.37 -7.73
N ARG A 45 7.61 6.27 -8.35
CA ARG A 45 7.27 6.84 -9.67
C ARG A 45 6.97 5.74 -10.69
N ALA A 46 7.73 4.65 -10.64
CA ALA A 46 7.52 3.47 -11.47
C ALA A 46 6.09 2.90 -11.39
N LEU A 47 5.41 2.94 -10.24
CA LEU A 47 4.01 2.50 -10.16
C LEU A 47 3.07 3.55 -10.77
N VAL A 48 3.31 4.83 -10.47
CA VAL A 48 2.46 5.95 -10.88
C VAL A 48 2.40 6.11 -12.40
N GLU A 49 3.50 5.86 -13.09
CA GLU A 49 3.63 6.05 -14.55
C GLU A 49 2.96 4.97 -15.40
N ARG A 50 2.35 3.97 -14.77
CA ARG A 50 1.66 2.90 -15.47
C ARG A 50 0.20 3.28 -15.74
N ASP A 51 -0.29 3.04 -16.95
CA ASP A 51 -1.67 3.36 -17.34
C ASP A 51 -2.65 2.21 -17.11
N ARG A 52 -2.48 1.51 -15.98
CA ARG A 52 -3.29 0.34 -15.61
C ARG A 52 -3.90 0.42 -14.21
N TRP A 53 -4.30 1.64 -13.83
CA TRP A 53 -4.96 1.91 -12.56
C TRP A 53 -6.47 1.71 -12.64
N VAL A 54 -7.00 1.15 -11.56
CA VAL A 54 -8.42 0.93 -11.31
C VAL A 54 -8.81 1.50 -9.94
N ARG A 55 -10.11 1.61 -9.70
CA ARG A 55 -10.70 1.77 -8.37
C ARG A 55 -11.07 0.40 -7.81
N HIS A 56 -11.44 0.31 -6.55
CA HIS A 56 -12.08 -0.90 -6.02
C HIS A 56 -13.24 -0.58 -5.08
N SER A 57 -14.20 -1.49 -4.97
CA SER A 57 -15.29 -1.42 -3.99
C SER A 57 -14.79 -1.62 -2.55
N PRO A 58 -15.62 -1.40 -1.51
CA PRO A 58 -15.29 -1.78 -0.14
C PRO A 58 -14.98 -3.27 0.04
N THR A 59 -15.57 -4.13 -0.80
CA THR A 59 -15.30 -5.59 -0.85
C THR A 59 -14.13 -5.95 -1.77
N LYS A 60 -13.32 -4.96 -2.19
CA LYS A 60 -12.14 -5.14 -3.07
C LYS A 60 -12.48 -5.76 -4.43
N VAL A 61 -13.64 -5.45 -4.99
CA VAL A 61 -13.95 -5.76 -6.40
C VAL A 61 -13.40 -4.62 -7.27
N PRO A 62 -12.63 -4.89 -8.35
CA PRO A 62 -12.08 -3.84 -9.19
C PRO A 62 -13.18 -3.11 -9.96
N LEU A 63 -13.05 -1.79 -10.02
CA LEU A 63 -13.99 -0.88 -10.65
C LEU A 63 -13.23 0.07 -11.59
N THR A 64 -13.83 0.40 -12.72
CA THR A 64 -13.45 1.54 -13.54
C THR A 64 -13.60 2.85 -12.75
N THR A 65 -13.02 3.93 -13.24
CA THR A 65 -13.13 5.26 -12.60
C THR A 65 -14.53 5.84 -12.60
N THR A 66 -15.46 5.24 -13.36
CA THR A 66 -16.89 5.58 -13.40
C THR A 66 -17.79 4.62 -12.61
N GLY A 67 -17.23 3.58 -11.98
CA GLY A 67 -17.97 2.68 -11.08
C GLY A 67 -18.52 1.40 -11.70
N ARG A 68 -18.28 1.15 -13.00
CA ARG A 68 -18.52 -0.16 -13.62
C ARG A 68 -17.43 -1.16 -13.20
N PRO A 69 -17.69 -2.48 -13.20
CA PRO A 69 -16.63 -3.48 -13.01
C PRO A 69 -15.45 -3.27 -13.95
N ALA A 70 -14.23 -3.39 -13.44
CA ALA A 70 -13.02 -3.41 -14.26
C ALA A 70 -12.47 -4.84 -14.35
N SER A 71 -11.84 -5.15 -15.46
CA SER A 71 -11.17 -6.44 -15.68
C SER A 71 -9.72 -6.36 -15.24
N SER A 72 -9.14 -7.48 -14.80
CA SER A 72 -7.68 -7.59 -14.59
C SER A 72 -6.92 -8.01 -15.84
N THR A 73 -7.61 -8.21 -16.97
CA THR A 73 -7.03 -8.68 -18.23
C THR A 73 -7.47 -7.89 -19.46
N ASP A 74 -8.38 -6.92 -19.31
CA ASP A 74 -8.82 -6.04 -20.39
C ASP A 74 -8.42 -4.59 -20.12
N ALA A 75 -7.41 -4.14 -20.87
CA ALA A 75 -6.81 -2.82 -20.75
C ALA A 75 -7.77 -1.65 -21.00
N THR A 76 -8.87 -1.89 -21.73
CA THR A 76 -9.88 -0.85 -21.99
C THR A 76 -10.64 -0.43 -20.73
N THR A 77 -10.56 -1.24 -19.67
CA THR A 77 -11.19 -0.97 -18.37
C THR A 77 -10.28 -0.24 -17.38
N TRP A 78 -9.02 0.00 -17.76
CA TRP A 78 -8.04 0.66 -16.89
C TRP A 78 -7.91 2.16 -17.18
N SER A 79 -7.08 2.85 -16.41
CA SER A 79 -6.86 4.28 -16.55
C SER A 79 -5.47 4.69 -16.05
N THR A 80 -5.10 5.94 -16.31
CA THR A 80 -3.89 6.55 -15.72
C THR A 80 -4.05 6.72 -14.20
N TYR A 81 -2.92 6.83 -13.49
CA TYR A 81 -2.95 7.15 -12.05
C TYR A 81 -3.74 8.42 -11.74
N ALA A 82 -3.53 9.49 -12.53
CA ALA A 82 -4.19 10.77 -12.30
C ALA A 82 -5.72 10.66 -12.40
N THR A 83 -6.23 9.90 -13.37
CA THR A 83 -7.66 9.66 -13.55
C THR A 83 -8.23 8.82 -12.40
N ALA A 84 -7.54 7.76 -11.99
CA ALA A 84 -7.98 6.93 -10.87
C ALA A 84 -7.92 7.67 -9.52
N ALA A 85 -6.88 8.45 -9.28
CA ALA A 85 -6.67 9.20 -8.05
C ALA A 85 -7.68 10.34 -7.85
N THR A 86 -8.17 10.95 -8.94
CA THR A 86 -9.19 12.00 -8.89
C THR A 86 -10.62 11.44 -8.79
N SER A 87 -10.85 10.18 -9.19
CA SER A 87 -12.15 9.53 -9.05
C SER A 87 -12.52 9.32 -7.58
N ARG A 88 -13.81 9.54 -7.26
CA ARG A 88 -14.41 9.31 -5.95
C ARG A 88 -15.13 7.95 -5.84
N VAL A 89 -15.08 7.14 -6.89
CA VAL A 89 -15.74 5.83 -6.95
C VAL A 89 -15.08 4.86 -5.98
N GLY A 90 -15.88 4.03 -5.31
CA GLY A 90 -15.38 2.94 -4.48
C GLY A 90 -14.60 3.41 -3.24
N ALA A 91 -13.80 2.51 -2.70
CA ALA A 91 -13.09 2.66 -1.43
C ALA A 91 -11.59 3.02 -1.60
N GLY A 92 -10.99 2.76 -2.75
CA GLY A 92 -9.57 3.01 -2.96
C GLY A 92 -9.07 2.70 -4.36
N LEU A 93 -7.75 2.67 -4.49
CA LEU A 93 -7.02 2.48 -5.74
C LEU A 93 -6.54 1.03 -5.85
N GLY A 94 -6.36 0.58 -7.09
CA GLY A 94 -5.64 -0.64 -7.39
C GLY A 94 -4.84 -0.51 -8.67
N LEU A 95 -3.83 -1.34 -8.80
CA LEU A 95 -2.97 -1.41 -9.97
C LEU A 95 -3.04 -2.84 -10.54
N VAL A 96 -3.29 -2.95 -11.84
CA VAL A 96 -3.31 -4.24 -12.53
C VAL A 96 -1.89 -4.71 -12.83
N LEU A 97 -1.65 -6.00 -12.69
CA LEU A 97 -0.41 -6.68 -13.07
C LEU A 97 -0.67 -7.40 -14.41
N ASP A 98 0.08 -7.03 -15.45
CA ASP A 98 -0.12 -7.47 -16.82
C ASP A 98 1.02 -8.36 -17.35
N GLY A 99 1.99 -8.72 -16.50
CA GLY A 99 3.14 -9.54 -16.88
C GLY A 99 4.34 -8.75 -17.42
N ASP A 100 4.39 -7.42 -17.26
CA ASP A 100 5.53 -6.59 -17.68
C ASP A 100 6.77 -6.67 -16.77
N GLY A 101 6.84 -7.67 -15.89
CA GLY A 101 7.89 -7.83 -14.89
C GLY A 101 7.66 -7.06 -13.58
N LEU A 102 6.57 -6.29 -13.44
CA LEU A 102 6.14 -5.80 -12.13
C LEU A 102 5.50 -6.92 -11.31
N VAL A 103 5.98 -7.12 -10.09
CA VAL A 103 5.45 -8.12 -9.16
C VAL A 103 5.02 -7.51 -7.84
N CYS A 104 4.10 -8.20 -7.17
CA CYS A 104 3.73 -7.91 -5.79
C CYS A 104 3.73 -9.21 -4.97
N LEU A 105 4.42 -9.21 -3.84
CA LEU A 105 4.25 -10.22 -2.80
C LEU A 105 3.21 -9.68 -1.82
N ASP A 106 2.15 -10.45 -1.58
CA ASP A 106 1.12 -10.17 -0.58
C ASP A 106 1.33 -11.09 0.63
N LEU A 107 1.65 -10.47 1.78
CA LEU A 107 1.89 -11.15 3.04
C LEU A 107 0.65 -10.94 3.93
N ASP A 108 -0.22 -11.95 3.94
CA ASP A 108 -1.46 -11.91 4.71
C ASP A 108 -1.21 -12.04 6.21
N HIS A 109 -1.86 -11.18 7.01
CA HIS A 109 -1.83 -11.21 8.48
C HIS A 109 -0.40 -11.21 9.08
N CYS A 110 0.57 -10.62 8.39
CA CYS A 110 1.98 -10.64 8.78
C CYS A 110 2.35 -9.61 9.84
N LEU A 111 1.42 -8.74 10.25
CA LEU A 111 1.62 -7.74 11.30
C LEU A 111 0.91 -8.11 12.61
N THR A 112 1.51 -7.72 13.73
CA THR A 112 0.87 -7.70 15.05
C THR A 112 -0.04 -6.48 15.19
N PRO A 113 -0.95 -6.44 16.19
CA PRO A 113 -1.79 -5.25 16.43
C PRO A 113 -1.01 -3.95 16.64
N ASP A 114 0.23 -4.05 17.11
CA ASP A 114 1.13 -2.92 17.34
C ASP A 114 1.91 -2.47 16.08
N GLY A 115 1.70 -3.16 14.95
CA GLY A 115 2.29 -2.84 13.65
C GLY A 115 3.68 -3.44 13.41
N HIS A 116 4.15 -4.33 14.28
CA HIS A 116 5.41 -5.07 14.11
C HIS A 116 5.20 -6.31 13.24
N ALA A 117 6.21 -6.71 12.47
CA ALA A 117 6.15 -7.96 11.74
C ALA A 117 6.09 -9.15 12.71
N ARG A 118 5.32 -10.17 12.35
CA ARG A 118 5.28 -11.45 13.07
C ARG A 118 6.57 -12.22 12.84
N SER A 119 6.89 -13.12 13.76
CA SER A 119 8.11 -13.94 13.72
C SER A 119 8.26 -14.78 12.45
N TRP A 120 7.16 -15.21 11.82
CA TRP A 120 7.21 -15.95 10.56
C TRP A 120 7.55 -15.04 9.37
N ALA A 121 7.15 -13.78 9.40
CA ALA A 121 7.29 -12.84 8.29
C ALA A 121 8.63 -12.09 8.33
N GLN A 122 9.16 -11.83 9.53
CA GLN A 122 10.41 -11.10 9.72
C GLN A 122 11.58 -11.67 8.90
N PRO A 123 11.84 -12.99 8.85
CA PRO A 123 12.94 -13.54 8.06
C PRO A 123 12.84 -13.23 6.57
N LEU A 124 11.63 -13.28 5.99
CA LEU A 124 11.40 -12.92 4.59
C LEU A 124 11.63 -11.41 4.38
N LEU A 125 11.13 -10.58 5.29
CA LEU A 125 11.29 -9.12 5.23
C LEU A 125 12.77 -8.70 5.35
N ASP A 126 13.57 -9.42 6.14
CA ASP A 126 15.00 -9.17 6.33
C ASP A 126 15.84 -9.49 5.08
N GLN A 127 15.35 -10.36 4.19
CA GLN A 127 15.99 -10.70 2.92
C GLN A 127 15.66 -9.71 1.81
N LEU A 128 14.63 -8.87 1.98
CA LEU A 128 14.20 -7.95 0.94
C LEU A 128 15.27 -6.88 0.70
N PRO A 129 15.58 -6.56 -0.57
CA PRO A 129 16.31 -5.34 -0.88
C PRO A 129 15.47 -4.12 -0.50
N ALA A 130 16.10 -2.95 -0.48
CA ALA A 130 15.43 -1.68 -0.20
C ALA A 130 14.39 -1.34 -1.29
N THR A 131 13.16 -1.82 -1.12
CA THR A 131 12.03 -1.68 -2.04
C THR A 131 10.80 -1.13 -1.35
N TYR A 132 9.80 -0.74 -2.14
CA TYR A 132 8.55 -0.22 -1.63
C TYR A 132 7.72 -1.32 -0.96
N ILE A 133 7.34 -1.06 0.29
CA ILE A 133 6.46 -1.91 1.08
C ILE A 133 5.36 -1.02 1.65
N GLU A 134 4.11 -1.47 1.54
CA GLU A 134 2.96 -0.77 2.12
C GLU A 134 2.05 -1.70 2.92
N VAL A 135 1.33 -1.11 3.87
CA VAL A 135 0.35 -1.84 4.69
C VAL A 135 -0.92 -2.10 3.87
N SER A 136 -1.26 -3.38 3.68
CA SER A 136 -2.44 -3.81 2.91
C SER A 136 -3.74 -3.25 3.50
N PRO A 137 -4.86 -3.17 2.74
CA PRO A 137 -6.08 -2.49 3.20
C PRO A 137 -6.63 -2.96 4.55
N SER A 138 -6.45 -4.23 4.92
CA SER A 138 -6.89 -4.78 6.21
C SER A 138 -6.15 -4.16 7.40
N GLY A 139 -4.94 -3.64 7.18
CA GLY A 139 -4.12 -3.01 8.22
C GLY A 139 -3.17 -3.97 8.93
N ASP A 140 -3.28 -5.27 8.67
CA ASP A 140 -2.51 -6.32 9.33
C ASP A 140 -1.66 -7.18 8.37
N GLY A 141 -1.67 -6.86 7.07
CA GLY A 141 -0.80 -7.46 6.05
C GLY A 141 0.08 -6.43 5.35
N LEU A 142 0.97 -6.90 4.49
CA LEU A 142 1.90 -6.08 3.72
C LEU A 142 1.86 -6.44 2.23
N HIS A 143 1.93 -5.42 1.37
CA HIS A 143 2.29 -5.58 -0.04
C HIS A 143 3.74 -5.15 -0.23
N VAL A 144 4.57 -6.04 -0.78
CA VAL A 144 5.94 -5.76 -1.19
C VAL A 144 5.98 -5.67 -2.71
N TRP A 145 6.38 -4.52 -3.23
CA TRP A 145 6.41 -4.24 -4.66
C TRP A 145 7.84 -4.31 -5.18
N GLY A 146 8.02 -4.82 -6.40
CA GLY A 146 9.32 -4.85 -7.05
C GLY A 146 9.26 -5.42 -8.46
N TYR A 147 10.42 -5.78 -8.99
CA TYR A 147 10.56 -6.37 -10.32
C TYR A 147 10.94 -7.85 -10.23
N GLY A 148 10.48 -8.65 -11.18
CA GLY A 148 10.85 -10.06 -11.30
C GLY A 148 10.07 -10.76 -12.38
N ASP A 149 10.56 -11.92 -12.83
CA ASP A 149 9.86 -12.75 -13.80
C ASP A 149 8.93 -13.73 -13.07
N LEU A 150 7.62 -13.59 -13.32
CA LEU A 150 6.61 -14.46 -12.74
C LEU A 150 5.45 -14.64 -13.71
N ALA A 151 5.47 -15.76 -14.43
CA ALA A 151 4.43 -16.07 -15.39
C ALA A 151 3.05 -16.24 -14.73
N HIS A 152 2.98 -16.92 -13.58
CA HIS A 152 1.72 -17.28 -12.92
C HIS A 152 1.81 -16.99 -11.42
N GLY A 153 0.74 -16.42 -10.86
CA GLY A 153 0.68 -16.20 -9.43
C GLY A 153 0.64 -17.50 -8.63
N ARG A 154 1.24 -17.50 -7.44
CA ARG A 154 1.24 -18.65 -6.53
C ARG A 154 0.91 -18.22 -5.11
N ARG A 155 0.24 -19.11 -4.37
CA ARG A 155 0.03 -19.01 -2.93
C ARG A 155 0.88 -20.07 -2.24
N LEU A 156 1.67 -19.67 -1.26
CA LEU A 156 2.66 -20.49 -0.59
C LEU A 156 2.45 -20.42 0.92
N VAL A 157 2.63 -21.54 1.60
CA VAL A 157 2.73 -21.54 3.07
C VAL A 157 4.18 -21.18 3.42
N TYR A 158 4.37 -20.16 4.25
CA TYR A 158 5.69 -19.72 4.69
C TYR A 158 5.71 -19.62 6.22
N GLY A 159 6.44 -20.53 6.87
CA GLY A 159 6.39 -20.66 8.33
C GLY A 159 4.96 -20.90 8.83
N ALA A 160 4.46 -20.00 9.68
CA ALA A 160 3.10 -20.04 10.22
C ALA A 160 2.09 -19.17 9.45
N GLY A 161 2.50 -18.58 8.32
CA GLY A 161 1.70 -17.66 7.51
C GLY A 161 1.55 -18.10 6.06
N THR A 162 1.08 -17.17 5.23
CA THR A 162 0.93 -17.35 3.79
C THR A 162 1.59 -16.18 3.07
N VAL A 163 2.28 -16.48 1.97
CA VAL A 163 2.77 -15.49 1.02
C VAL A 163 2.11 -15.79 -0.32
N GLU A 164 1.50 -14.79 -0.92
CA GLU A 164 1.03 -14.85 -2.30
C GLU A 164 1.93 -14.00 -3.18
N VAL A 165 2.28 -14.51 -4.36
CA VAL A 165 3.12 -13.82 -5.34
C VAL A 165 2.33 -13.65 -6.62
N TYR A 166 2.32 -12.43 -7.14
CA TYR A 166 1.55 -12.07 -8.33
C TYR A 166 2.41 -11.25 -9.31
N GLY A 167 2.31 -11.58 -10.60
CA GLY A 167 2.97 -10.84 -11.69
C GLY A 167 2.07 -10.56 -12.90
N ALA A 168 0.94 -11.28 -13.03
CA ALA A 168 0.01 -11.14 -14.15
C ALA A 168 -1.43 -11.53 -13.79
N GLY A 169 -2.41 -11.02 -14.55
CA GLY A 169 -3.82 -11.43 -14.54
C GLY A 169 -4.61 -11.08 -13.27
N ARG A 170 -3.99 -10.33 -12.35
CA ARG A 170 -4.59 -9.87 -11.09
C ARG A 170 -4.39 -8.37 -10.95
N TYR A 171 -5.16 -7.76 -10.07
CA TYR A 171 -4.91 -6.40 -9.61
C TYR A 171 -4.63 -6.44 -8.11
N ILE A 172 -3.81 -5.51 -7.65
CA ILE A 172 -3.49 -5.36 -6.23
C ILE A 172 -4.01 -4.01 -5.76
N THR A 173 -4.68 -3.98 -4.61
CA THR A 173 -5.10 -2.73 -3.99
C THR A 173 -3.88 -1.93 -3.54
N VAL A 174 -3.88 -0.62 -3.79
CA VAL A 174 -2.79 0.28 -3.41
C VAL A 174 -3.26 1.25 -2.34
N THR A 175 -2.56 1.33 -1.22
CA THR A 175 -3.04 2.07 -0.03
C THR A 175 -2.31 3.38 0.24
N HIS A 176 -1.12 3.58 -0.34
CA HIS A 176 -0.25 4.72 -0.06
C HIS A 176 0.17 4.83 1.40
N ARG A 177 0.24 3.69 2.11
CA ARG A 177 0.67 3.64 3.52
C ARG A 177 1.99 2.88 3.60
N PRO A 178 3.14 3.54 3.36
CA PRO A 178 4.44 2.92 3.53
C PRO A 178 4.54 2.24 4.88
N TRP A 179 5.04 1.01 4.89
CA TRP A 179 5.40 0.35 6.13
C TRP A 179 6.74 0.91 6.61
N HIS A 180 6.74 1.48 7.81
CA HIS A 180 7.90 2.19 8.37
C HIS A 180 8.48 3.27 7.44
N ARG A 181 9.78 3.16 7.11
CA ARG A 181 10.53 4.08 6.24
C ARG A 181 10.84 3.44 4.89
N ALA A 182 9.97 2.54 4.41
CA ALA A 182 10.15 1.91 3.10
C ALA A 182 10.42 2.99 2.02
N PRO A 183 11.46 2.82 1.18
CA PRO A 183 11.80 3.80 0.17
C PRO A 183 10.73 3.83 -0.92
N SER A 184 10.54 5.00 -1.55
CA SER A 184 9.66 5.18 -2.71
C SER A 184 10.35 4.75 -4.01
N GLN A 185 10.88 3.52 -4.04
CA GLN A 185 11.52 2.91 -5.20
C GLN A 185 11.14 1.43 -5.31
N LEU A 186 11.35 0.85 -6.49
CA LEU A 186 11.18 -0.58 -6.72
C LEU A 186 12.55 -1.21 -6.95
N ALA A 187 12.80 -2.35 -6.31
CA ALA A 187 14.02 -3.14 -6.48
C ALA A 187 13.74 -4.43 -7.27
N ASP A 188 14.80 -5.11 -7.69
CA ASP A 188 14.75 -6.46 -8.24
C ASP A 188 14.52 -7.48 -7.10
N LEU A 189 13.47 -8.29 -7.24
CA LEU A 189 13.05 -9.33 -6.29
C LEU A 189 13.35 -10.74 -6.81
N SER A 190 14.10 -10.89 -7.91
CA SER A 190 14.35 -12.19 -8.55
C SER A 190 14.95 -13.22 -7.59
N ALA A 191 15.90 -12.83 -6.73
CA ALA A 191 16.47 -13.73 -5.72
C ALA A 191 15.42 -14.23 -4.72
N VAL A 192 14.58 -13.32 -4.21
CA VAL A 192 13.51 -13.64 -3.26
C VAL A 192 12.44 -14.52 -3.90
N LEU A 193 12.09 -14.24 -5.17
CA LEU A 193 11.15 -15.07 -5.93
C LEU A 193 11.71 -16.49 -6.15
N ALA A 194 13.00 -16.63 -6.46
CA ALA A 194 13.64 -17.93 -6.65
C ALA A 194 13.70 -18.77 -5.36
N GLU A 195 13.73 -18.15 -4.18
CA GLU A 195 13.67 -18.86 -2.90
C GLU A 195 12.23 -19.29 -2.53
N LEU A 196 11.23 -18.55 -3.00
CA LEU A 196 9.82 -18.81 -2.69
C LEU A 196 9.17 -19.85 -3.62
N LEU A 197 9.63 -19.97 -4.87
CA LEU A 197 8.97 -20.72 -5.96
C LEU A 197 9.65 -22.05 -6.29
#